data_AF-A0A3C0AKC9-F1
#
_entry.id   AF-A0A3C0AKC9-F1
#
_cell.length_a   1.000
_cell.length_b   1.000
_cell.length_c   1.000
_cell.angle_alpha   90.00
_cell.angle_beta   90.00
_cell.angle_gamma   90.00
#
_symmetry.space_group_name_H-M   'P 1'
#
loop_
_entity.id
_entity.type
_entity.pdbx_description
1 polymer ?
#
loop_
_entity_poly.entity_id
_entity_poly.type
_entity_poly.pdbx_seq_one_letter_code
_entity_poly.pdbx_strand_id
1 'polypeptide(L)'
;AMVRRQGAAEEWNTNMINWQARILPYMDQAPLFNKIDWNVEPGSGGTANTEARAYEIPAYRCPSDPGNRGKTGQSSFGPTNYVTSTANTGSYAAGGSTYQNNGRSVMFLNSKTQIKDIEDGTSNTMLSSECVVGHHYAGINATSGTVCTGTANQRLRGYSWFYAQSMWSWSYTTLIGPNSDLMECAQSTGGTALLGSRSKHVGGVHTLFAD
;
A
#
# COMPACT_ATOMS: atom_id res chain seq x y z
N ALA A 1 4.98 -17.28 -7.94
CA ALA A 1 5.89 -16.58 -7.02
C ALA A 1 5.69 -17.14 -5.61
N MET A 2 6.72 -17.77 -5.03
CA MET A 2 6.61 -18.35 -3.68
C MET A 2 6.26 -17.27 -2.65
N VAL A 3 5.10 -17.44 -2.01
CA VAL A 3 4.62 -16.65 -0.87
C VAL A 3 5.45 -17.05 0.34
N ARG A 4 6.58 -16.34 0.56
CA ARG A 4 7.53 -16.46 1.68
C ARG A 4 8.09 -17.87 1.94
N ARG A 5 9.30 -17.88 2.51
CA ARG A 5 9.96 -19.10 2.99
C ARG A 5 9.11 -19.72 4.10
N GLN A 6 8.81 -21.01 4.00
CA GLN A 6 8.48 -21.83 5.17
C GLN A 6 9.55 -21.57 6.25
N GLY A 7 9.17 -21.03 7.41
CA GLY A 7 10.08 -20.87 8.56
C GLY A 7 10.27 -19.47 9.15
N ALA A 8 9.52 -18.43 8.76
CA ALA A 8 9.50 -17.18 9.52
C ALA A 8 8.81 -17.40 10.88
N ALA A 9 9.58 -17.32 11.98
CA ALA A 9 9.13 -17.62 13.33
C ALA A 9 8.09 -16.61 13.89
N GLU A 10 8.02 -15.40 13.32
CA GLU A 10 7.07 -14.34 13.70
C GLU A 10 6.64 -13.50 12.49
N GLU A 11 5.52 -12.78 12.61
CA GLU A 11 4.96 -11.87 11.60
C GLU A 11 5.91 -10.72 11.17
N TRP A 12 6.96 -10.50 11.96
CA TRP A 12 7.97 -9.45 11.79
C TRP A 12 9.09 -9.80 10.80
N ASN A 13 9.39 -11.08 10.60
CA ASN A 13 10.49 -11.53 9.75
C ASN A 13 10.01 -11.67 8.31
N THR A 14 9.82 -10.52 7.70
CA THR A 14 9.35 -10.42 6.34
C THR A 14 10.10 -9.35 5.61
N ASN A 15 10.34 -9.59 4.33
CA ASN A 15 10.97 -8.60 3.48
C ASN A 15 10.12 -7.30 3.35
N MET A 16 8.80 -7.32 3.62
CA MET A 16 7.91 -6.14 3.50
C MET A 16 7.97 -5.42 2.14
N ILE A 17 8.43 -6.14 1.11
CA ILE A 17 8.39 -5.69 -0.28
C ILE A 17 6.94 -5.77 -0.79
N ASN A 18 6.49 -4.65 -1.34
CA ASN A 18 5.13 -4.40 -1.81
C ASN A 18 4.76 -5.26 -3.03
N TRP A 19 3.46 -5.38 -3.30
CA TRP A 19 2.92 -6.10 -4.48
C TRP A 19 3.43 -5.52 -5.81
N GLN A 20 3.64 -4.20 -5.84
CA GLN A 20 4.13 -3.47 -6.99
C GLN A 20 5.51 -3.98 -7.46
N ALA A 21 6.41 -4.29 -6.54
CA ALA A 21 7.70 -4.88 -6.91
C ALA A 21 7.56 -6.28 -7.52
N ARG A 22 6.49 -7.02 -7.18
CA ARG A 22 6.26 -8.39 -7.62
C ARG A 22 5.69 -8.48 -9.03
N ILE A 23 5.03 -7.42 -9.50
CA ILE A 23 4.43 -7.39 -10.84
C ILE A 23 5.33 -6.77 -11.91
N LEU A 24 6.52 -6.27 -11.54
CA LEU A 24 7.46 -5.65 -12.47
C LEU A 24 7.74 -6.48 -13.75
N PRO A 25 7.91 -7.82 -13.70
CA PRO A 25 8.14 -8.60 -14.92
C PRO A 25 6.98 -8.55 -15.92
N TYR A 26 5.75 -8.31 -15.44
CA TYR A 26 4.54 -8.23 -16.28
C TYR A 26 4.28 -6.81 -16.82
N MET A 27 5.14 -5.85 -16.48
CA MET A 27 5.07 -4.45 -16.93
C MET A 27 6.34 -4.04 -17.67
N ASP A 28 7.04 -5.00 -18.28
CA ASP A 28 8.32 -4.78 -18.97
C ASP A 28 9.42 -4.17 -18.09
N GLN A 29 9.36 -4.37 -16.78
CA GLN A 29 10.37 -3.95 -15.80
C GLN A 29 11.20 -5.14 -15.26
N ALA A 30 11.37 -6.19 -16.08
CA ALA A 30 12.16 -7.37 -15.72
C ALA A 30 13.62 -7.05 -15.29
N PRO A 31 14.34 -6.09 -15.92
CA PRO A 31 15.69 -5.73 -15.47
C PRO A 31 15.69 -5.17 -14.04
N LEU A 32 14.70 -4.36 -13.68
CA LEU A 32 14.56 -3.83 -12.32
C LEU A 32 14.19 -4.94 -11.32
N PHE A 33 13.29 -5.85 -11.71
CA PHE A 33 12.94 -7.01 -10.88
C PHE A 33 14.16 -7.87 -10.52
N ASN A 34 15.04 -8.12 -11.49
CA ASN A 34 16.24 -8.93 -11.29
C ASN A 34 17.32 -8.25 -10.44
N LYS A 35 17.24 -6.91 -10.24
CA LYS A 35 18.13 -6.17 -9.32
C LYS A 35 17.71 -6.29 -7.85
N ILE A 36 16.49 -6.73 -7.58
CA ILE A 36 15.97 -6.81 -6.20
C ILE A 36 16.56 -8.04 -5.52
N ASP A 37 17.24 -7.83 -4.41
CA ASP A 37 17.60 -8.90 -3.48
C ASP A 37 16.41 -9.23 -2.58
N TRP A 38 15.77 -10.35 -2.88
CA TRP A 38 14.61 -10.87 -2.18
C TRP A 38 14.94 -11.54 -0.84
N ASN A 39 16.22 -11.75 -0.52
CA ASN A 39 16.67 -12.38 0.72
C ASN A 39 16.93 -11.37 1.86
N VAL A 40 16.88 -10.07 1.56
CA VAL A 40 17.12 -9.00 2.55
C VAL A 40 15.86 -8.74 3.34
N GLU A 41 15.94 -8.78 4.67
CA GLU A 41 14.82 -8.54 5.57
C GLU A 41 15.17 -7.49 6.64
N PRO A 42 14.39 -6.41 6.79
CA PRO A 42 13.38 -5.91 5.84
C PRO A 42 14.04 -5.53 4.50
N GLY A 43 13.30 -5.53 3.40
CA GLY A 43 13.84 -5.24 2.06
C GLY A 43 14.46 -3.88 1.89
N SER A 44 14.11 -2.93 2.77
CA SER A 44 14.74 -1.62 2.85
C SER A 44 16.00 -1.59 3.73
N GLY A 45 16.42 -2.72 4.30
CA GLY A 45 17.60 -2.86 5.14
C GLY A 45 18.89 -2.82 4.31
N GLY A 46 19.96 -2.33 4.93
CA GLY A 46 21.29 -2.28 4.32
C GLY A 46 21.32 -1.50 2.99
N THR A 47 22.26 -1.89 2.12
CA THR A 47 22.53 -1.22 0.84
C THR A 47 22.02 -1.99 -0.38
N ALA A 48 21.70 -3.28 -0.25
CA ALA A 48 21.42 -4.19 -1.36
C ALA A 48 20.31 -3.70 -2.32
N ASN A 49 19.19 -3.20 -1.78
CA ASN A 49 18.05 -2.76 -2.58
C ASN A 49 17.99 -1.23 -2.78
N THR A 50 19.04 -0.48 -2.42
CA THR A 50 19.00 0.99 -2.42
C THR A 50 18.76 1.60 -3.80
N GLU A 51 19.39 1.05 -4.84
CA GLU A 51 19.18 1.49 -6.22
C GLU A 51 17.77 1.16 -6.69
N ALA A 52 17.35 -0.10 -6.50
CA ALA A 52 16.06 -0.59 -6.97
C ALA A 52 14.90 0.19 -6.33
N ARG A 53 14.90 0.36 -5.01
CA ARG A 53 13.83 1.05 -4.28
C ARG A 53 13.74 2.54 -4.57
N ALA A 54 14.84 3.18 -5.00
CA ALA A 54 14.91 4.60 -5.30
C ALA A 54 14.49 4.91 -6.74
N TYR A 55 14.43 3.90 -7.61
CA TYR A 55 14.01 4.05 -9.00
C TYR A 55 12.55 4.55 -9.07
N GLU A 56 12.31 5.59 -9.84
CA GLU A 56 10.96 6.09 -10.09
C GLU A 56 10.38 5.42 -11.33
N ILE A 57 9.32 4.64 -11.13
CA ILE A 57 8.62 3.95 -12.22
C ILE A 57 7.49 4.85 -12.71
N PRO A 58 7.53 5.37 -13.95
CA PRO A 58 6.50 6.27 -14.46
C PRO A 58 5.09 5.66 -14.40
N ALA A 59 4.96 4.36 -14.63
CA ALA A 59 3.70 3.63 -14.56
C ALA A 59 3.06 3.63 -13.14
N TYR A 60 3.84 3.90 -12.09
CA TYR A 60 3.33 4.06 -10.73
C TYR A 60 3.03 5.50 -10.34
N ARG A 61 3.21 6.44 -11.26
CA ARG A 61 2.90 7.86 -11.07
C ARG A 61 1.63 8.22 -11.84
N CYS A 62 0.78 8.97 -11.17
CA CYS A 62 -0.39 9.60 -11.76
C CYS A 62 0.03 10.98 -12.30
N PRO A 63 -0.16 11.30 -13.60
CA PRO A 63 0.24 12.58 -14.18
C PRO A 63 -0.45 13.80 -13.55
N SER A 64 -1.62 13.60 -12.93
CA SER A 64 -2.37 14.68 -12.27
C SER A 64 -1.85 15.01 -10.87
N ASP A 65 -1.06 14.13 -10.26
CA ASP A 65 -0.53 14.35 -8.91
C ASP A 65 0.86 15.03 -8.96
N PRO A 66 0.99 16.29 -8.50
CA PRO A 66 2.28 16.96 -8.40
C PRO A 66 3.12 16.46 -7.21
N GLY A 67 2.68 15.42 -6.50
CA GLY A 67 3.42 14.74 -5.44
C GLY A 67 4.72 14.13 -5.94
N ASN A 68 5.77 14.21 -5.10
CA ASN A 68 7.08 13.66 -5.41
C ASN A 68 7.81 13.25 -4.12
N ARG A 69 8.98 12.62 -4.25
CA ARG A 69 9.81 12.20 -3.11
C ARG A 69 10.23 13.35 -2.18
N GLY A 70 10.31 14.57 -2.70
CA GLY A 70 10.59 15.77 -1.91
C GLY A 70 9.44 16.12 -0.97
N LYS A 71 8.19 16.01 -1.44
CA LYS A 71 7.00 16.23 -0.60
C LYS A 71 6.83 15.18 0.50
N THR A 72 7.31 13.96 0.25
CA THR A 72 7.27 12.90 1.27
C THR A 72 8.44 12.97 2.25
N GLY A 73 9.50 13.71 1.92
CA GLY A 73 10.74 13.72 2.68
C GLY A 73 11.54 12.41 2.57
N GLN A 74 11.21 11.53 1.63
CA GLN A 74 11.80 10.19 1.47
C GLN A 74 12.61 10.11 0.18
N SER A 75 13.78 10.74 0.15
CA SER A 75 14.63 10.84 -1.06
C SER A 75 15.13 9.49 -1.58
N SER A 76 15.25 8.48 -0.73
CA SER A 76 15.73 7.14 -1.09
C SER A 76 14.65 6.19 -1.63
N PHE A 77 13.41 6.65 -1.82
CA PHE A 77 12.30 5.82 -2.26
C PHE A 77 11.57 6.44 -3.45
N GLY A 78 11.23 5.60 -4.43
CA GLY A 78 10.37 5.97 -5.55
C GLY A 78 8.90 5.98 -5.11
N PRO A 79 8.19 7.12 -5.22
CA PRO A 79 6.78 7.20 -4.79
C PRO A 79 5.82 6.47 -5.74
N THR A 80 4.64 6.13 -5.23
CA THR A 80 3.52 5.51 -5.95
C THR A 80 2.23 6.27 -5.68
N ASN A 81 1.37 6.39 -6.70
CA ASN A 81 0.00 6.83 -6.53
C ASN A 81 -0.97 5.68 -6.24
N TYR A 82 -0.59 4.43 -6.47
CA TYR A 82 -1.52 3.30 -6.44
C TYR A 82 -1.42 2.55 -5.11
N VAL A 83 -2.57 2.39 -4.46
CA VAL A 83 -2.74 1.79 -3.13
C VAL A 83 -3.88 0.77 -3.16
N THR A 84 -3.83 -0.22 -2.28
CA THR A 84 -4.75 -1.36 -2.25
C THR A 84 -5.84 -1.22 -1.20
N SER A 85 -6.99 -1.85 -1.45
CA SER A 85 -8.13 -1.81 -0.54
C SER A 85 -7.85 -2.65 0.72
N THR A 86 -8.18 -2.08 1.88
CA THR A 86 -8.24 -2.78 3.18
C THR A 86 -9.68 -2.87 3.71
N ALA A 87 -10.64 -2.71 2.78
CA ALA A 87 -12.07 -2.75 3.02
C ALA A 87 -12.49 -1.80 4.16
N ASN A 88 -13.35 -2.28 5.05
CA ASN A 88 -13.91 -1.53 6.16
C ASN A 88 -13.14 -1.67 7.48
N THR A 89 -11.87 -2.12 7.43
CA THR A 89 -11.13 -2.43 8.66
C THR A 89 -10.10 -1.38 9.03
N GLY A 90 -9.43 -0.79 8.04
CA GLY A 90 -8.24 0.03 8.27
C GLY A 90 -7.16 -0.65 9.12
N SER A 91 -7.23 -1.97 9.33
CA SER A 91 -6.32 -2.67 10.24
C SER A 91 -5.16 -3.27 9.45
N TYR A 92 -3.97 -3.30 10.06
CA TYR A 92 -2.80 -3.98 9.50
C TYR A 92 -3.09 -5.43 9.08
N ALA A 93 -3.92 -6.11 9.88
CA ALA A 93 -4.30 -7.49 9.67
C ALA A 93 -5.41 -7.66 8.61
N ALA A 94 -6.10 -6.58 8.18
CA ALA A 94 -7.20 -6.47 7.20
C ALA A 94 -7.92 -7.78 6.77
N GLY A 95 -8.24 -8.63 7.74
CA GLY A 95 -8.76 -9.98 7.58
C GLY A 95 -7.75 -11.12 7.71
N GLY A 96 -7.14 -11.25 8.88
CA GLY A 96 -6.78 -12.57 9.35
C GLY A 96 -5.90 -12.56 10.56
N SER A 97 -6.07 -13.58 11.42
CA SER A 97 -4.99 -13.96 12.31
C SER A 97 -3.79 -14.34 11.44
N THR A 98 -2.59 -14.14 11.96
CA THR A 98 -1.34 -14.49 11.27
C THR A 98 -1.50 -15.85 10.56
N TYR A 99 -1.28 -15.87 9.23
CA TYR A 99 -1.28 -17.06 8.37
C TYR A 99 -2.65 -17.64 7.90
N GLN A 100 -3.79 -16.99 8.18
CA GLN A 100 -5.11 -17.43 7.67
C GLN A 100 -5.60 -16.59 6.47
N ASN A 101 -6.36 -17.22 5.56
CA ASN A 101 -6.99 -16.56 4.41
C ASN A 101 -8.43 -16.12 4.73
N ASN A 102 -8.58 -15.29 5.76
CA ASN A 102 -9.87 -14.76 6.22
C ASN A 102 -9.93 -13.24 6.03
N GLY A 103 -9.34 -12.80 4.91
CA GLY A 103 -9.23 -11.41 4.44
C GLY A 103 -10.58 -10.72 4.44
N ARG A 104 -10.63 -9.43 4.77
CA ARG A 104 -11.80 -8.60 4.42
C ARG A 104 -11.59 -7.87 3.09
N SER A 105 -10.38 -7.90 2.54
CA SER A 105 -10.06 -7.47 1.18
C SER A 105 -9.29 -8.56 0.44
N VAL A 106 -9.03 -8.37 -0.85
CA VAL A 106 -8.24 -9.34 -1.66
C VAL A 106 -6.74 -9.19 -1.41
N MET A 107 -6.26 -7.95 -1.29
CA MET A 107 -4.83 -7.60 -1.22
C MET A 107 -4.38 -7.24 0.21
N PHE A 108 -4.96 -7.88 1.22
CA PHE A 108 -4.51 -7.72 2.61
C PHE A 108 -3.09 -8.28 2.81
N LEU A 109 -2.46 -7.94 3.94
CA LEU A 109 -1.12 -8.38 4.26
C LEU A 109 -1.04 -9.91 4.29
N ASN A 110 -0.05 -10.48 3.60
CA ASN A 110 0.17 -11.93 3.49
C ASN A 110 -1.01 -12.69 2.87
N SER A 111 -1.86 -11.98 2.11
CA SER A 111 -2.96 -12.59 1.37
C SER A 111 -2.46 -13.72 0.47
N LYS A 112 -3.26 -14.80 0.44
CA LYS A 112 -3.17 -15.89 -0.52
C LYS A 112 -4.46 -16.05 -1.31
N THR A 113 -5.27 -14.98 -1.36
CA THR A 113 -6.54 -14.93 -2.09
C THR A 113 -6.28 -15.22 -3.56
N GLN A 114 -7.02 -16.17 -4.11
CA GLN A 114 -7.01 -16.50 -5.54
C GLN A 114 -8.23 -15.87 -6.22
N ILE A 115 -8.18 -15.70 -7.54
CA ILE A 115 -9.33 -15.15 -8.31
C ILE A 115 -10.60 -15.97 -8.06
N LYS A 116 -10.48 -17.30 -7.93
CA LYS A 116 -11.62 -18.19 -7.62
C LYS A 116 -12.25 -17.96 -6.23
N ASP A 117 -11.53 -17.32 -5.32
CA ASP A 117 -12.02 -17.01 -3.97
C ASP A 117 -12.89 -15.73 -3.98
N ILE A 118 -13.00 -15.05 -5.13
CA ILE A 118 -13.84 -13.88 -5.36
C ILE A 118 -15.21 -14.35 -5.89
N GLU A 119 -16.03 -14.86 -4.99
CA GLU A 119 -17.30 -15.54 -5.32
C GLU A 119 -18.41 -14.59 -5.80
N ASP A 120 -18.35 -13.32 -5.43
CA ASP A 120 -19.28 -12.27 -5.87
C ASP A 120 -18.92 -11.64 -7.22
N GLY A 121 -17.82 -12.10 -7.85
CA GLY A 121 -17.40 -11.74 -9.19
C GLY A 121 -16.34 -10.65 -9.22
N THR A 122 -15.32 -10.85 -10.06
CA THR A 122 -14.15 -9.97 -10.16
C THR A 122 -14.49 -8.52 -10.53
N SER A 123 -15.47 -8.31 -11.39
CA SER A 123 -15.96 -6.98 -11.78
C SER A 123 -16.75 -6.26 -10.67
N ASN A 124 -17.11 -6.95 -9.58
CA ASN A 124 -17.79 -6.36 -8.41
C ASN A 124 -16.82 -6.05 -7.26
N THR A 125 -15.55 -6.46 -7.37
CA THR A 125 -14.57 -6.37 -6.28
C THR A 125 -13.49 -5.33 -6.57
N MET A 126 -13.42 -4.29 -5.72
CA MET A 126 -12.36 -3.28 -5.80
C MET A 126 -11.01 -3.81 -5.28
N LEU A 127 -9.94 -3.65 -6.04
CA LEU A 127 -8.57 -4.04 -5.65
C LEU A 127 -7.69 -2.86 -5.27
N SER A 128 -7.54 -1.91 -6.19
CA SER A 128 -6.56 -0.84 -6.10
C SER A 128 -7.21 0.49 -6.45
N SER A 129 -6.73 1.56 -5.86
CA SER A 129 -7.19 2.92 -6.09
C SER A 129 -6.03 3.89 -5.94
N GLU A 130 -6.31 5.18 -6.06
CA GLU A 130 -5.29 6.21 -6.03
C GLU A 130 -5.10 6.81 -4.63
N CYS A 131 -3.92 7.33 -4.35
CA CYS A 131 -3.63 8.27 -3.30
C CYS A 131 -2.83 9.45 -3.86
N VAL A 132 -2.90 10.60 -3.18
CA VAL A 132 -2.06 11.76 -3.50
C VAL A 132 -0.75 11.63 -2.74
N VAL A 133 0.38 11.66 -3.44
CA VAL A 133 1.69 11.49 -2.81
C VAL A 133 2.04 12.68 -1.96
N GLY A 134 2.42 12.40 -0.73
CA GLY A 134 2.69 13.44 0.26
C GLY A 134 1.45 14.16 0.77
N HIS A 135 0.26 13.57 0.61
CA HIS A 135 -0.94 14.03 1.29
C HIS A 135 -0.77 13.97 2.80
N HIS A 136 -1.31 14.97 3.49
CA HIS A 136 -1.13 15.06 4.93
C HIS A 136 -2.04 14.08 5.66
N TYR A 137 -1.52 13.51 6.73
CA TYR A 137 -2.29 12.71 7.67
C TYR A 137 -1.76 12.93 9.09
N ALA A 138 -2.55 12.53 10.08
CA ALA A 138 -2.15 12.57 11.48
C ALA A 138 -1.39 11.28 11.84
N GLY A 139 -0.23 11.41 12.47
CA GLY A 139 0.58 10.30 12.98
C GLY A 139 0.00 9.57 14.21
N ILE A 140 -1.32 9.42 14.28
CA ILE A 140 -2.05 8.71 15.35
C ILE A 140 -2.95 7.64 14.72
N ASN A 141 -3.44 6.69 15.51
CA ASN A 141 -4.45 5.73 15.08
C ASN A 141 -5.86 6.34 15.11
N ALA A 142 -6.76 5.83 14.26
CA ALA A 142 -8.18 6.17 14.31
C ALA A 142 -8.81 5.73 15.65
N THR A 143 -9.67 6.59 16.22
CA THR A 143 -10.30 6.32 17.53
C THR A 143 -11.58 5.47 17.39
N SER A 144 -12.18 5.35 16.20
CA SER A 144 -13.40 4.56 15.97
C SER A 144 -13.70 4.26 14.48
N GLY A 145 -12.76 3.71 13.72
CA GLY A 145 -12.97 3.27 12.32
C GLY A 145 -13.22 4.39 11.29
N THR A 146 -13.83 5.51 11.66
CA THR A 146 -14.18 6.63 10.77
C THR A 146 -13.75 8.00 11.33
N VAL A 147 -13.22 8.05 12.56
CA VAL A 147 -12.85 9.30 13.22
C VAL A 147 -11.34 9.37 13.44
N CYS A 148 -10.73 10.41 12.86
CA CYS A 148 -9.37 10.86 13.17
C CYS A 148 -9.44 12.15 13.98
N THR A 149 -8.86 12.18 15.18
CA THR A 149 -8.89 13.33 16.11
C THR A 149 -7.59 14.15 16.09
N GLY A 150 -6.61 13.76 15.26
CA GLY A 150 -5.27 14.32 15.28
C GLY A 150 -5.08 15.48 14.30
N THR A 151 -3.91 16.10 14.39
CA THR A 151 -3.48 17.15 13.46
C THR A 151 -2.63 16.56 12.34
N ALA A 152 -2.82 17.07 11.13
CA ALA A 152 -2.08 16.66 9.94
C ALA A 152 -0.59 17.07 10.05
N ASN A 153 0.27 16.13 10.44
CA ASN A 153 1.68 16.38 10.73
C ASN A 153 2.66 15.45 9.99
N GLN A 154 2.14 14.50 9.20
CA GLN A 154 2.93 13.58 8.39
C GLN A 154 2.67 13.75 6.90
N ARG A 155 3.61 13.31 6.04
CA ARG A 155 3.50 13.40 4.57
C ARG A 155 3.99 12.14 3.85
N LEU A 156 3.88 10.96 4.46
CA LEU A 156 4.38 9.71 3.90
C LEU A 156 3.37 8.94 3.01
N ARG A 157 2.23 9.53 2.64
CA ARG A 157 1.27 8.84 1.73
C ARG A 157 1.95 8.51 0.40
N GLY A 158 1.85 7.23 0.00
CA GLY A 158 2.41 6.74 -1.27
C GLY A 158 3.91 6.93 -1.45
N TYR A 159 4.70 7.03 -0.37
CA TYR A 159 6.12 7.37 -0.49
C TYR A 159 7.00 6.31 -1.16
N SER A 160 6.54 5.05 -1.21
CA SER A 160 7.31 3.96 -1.79
C SER A 160 6.42 2.96 -2.52
N TRP A 161 6.75 2.67 -3.78
CA TRP A 161 6.22 1.48 -4.47
C TRP A 161 6.91 0.19 -4.01
N PHE A 162 8.11 0.28 -3.41
CA PHE A 162 8.93 -0.88 -3.08
C PHE A 162 8.69 -1.39 -1.66
N TYR A 163 8.68 -0.49 -0.67
CA TYR A 163 8.62 -0.85 0.76
C TYR A 163 7.28 -0.48 1.38
N ALA A 164 6.61 -1.46 1.99
CA ALA A 164 5.22 -1.37 2.42
C ALA A 164 5.01 -1.82 3.86
N GLN A 165 5.86 -1.36 4.79
CA GLN A 165 5.75 -1.68 6.21
C GLN A 165 4.54 -1.03 6.90
N SER A 166 4.06 0.11 6.39
CA SER A 166 3.02 0.88 7.07
C SER A 166 1.88 1.24 6.14
N MET A 167 0.64 1.18 6.64
CA MET A 167 -0.57 1.28 5.84
C MET A 167 -0.66 2.56 5.00
N TRP A 168 -0.11 3.67 5.49
CA TRP A 168 -0.11 4.93 4.75
C TRP A 168 0.61 4.85 3.40
N SER A 169 1.55 3.92 3.19
CA SER A 169 2.29 3.81 1.93
C SER A 169 1.59 2.95 0.88
N TRP A 170 0.74 2.00 1.28
CA TRP A 170 0.24 0.96 0.38
C TRP A 170 -1.28 0.76 0.41
N SER A 171 -2.02 1.40 1.32
CA SER A 171 -3.45 1.12 1.53
C SER A 171 -4.37 2.32 1.40
N TYR A 172 -5.64 2.00 1.16
CA TYR A 172 -6.81 2.83 1.43
C TYR A 172 -7.93 1.98 2.04
N THR A 173 -8.94 2.64 2.60
CA THR A 173 -10.13 2.05 3.23
C THR A 173 -11.38 2.55 2.52
N THR A 174 -12.48 1.81 2.64
CA THR A 174 -13.81 2.25 2.18
C THR A 174 -14.60 2.97 3.28
N LEU A 175 -13.94 3.31 4.39
CA LEU A 175 -14.55 3.97 5.56
C LEU A 175 -14.74 5.47 5.35
N ILE A 176 -13.98 6.06 4.42
CA ILE A 176 -14.16 7.43 3.97
C ILE A 176 -14.31 7.47 2.45
N GLY A 177 -15.16 8.38 1.98
CA GLY A 177 -15.40 8.56 0.55
C GLY A 177 -14.16 9.05 -0.21
N PRO A 178 -14.15 8.86 -1.55
CA PRO A 178 -13.06 9.33 -2.39
C PRO A 178 -12.91 10.85 -2.28
N ASN A 179 -11.67 11.34 -2.21
CA ASN A 179 -11.35 12.76 -2.07
C ASN A 179 -12.03 13.46 -0.88
N SER A 180 -12.43 12.73 0.16
CA SER A 180 -13.10 13.30 1.34
C SER A 180 -12.24 14.35 2.06
N ASP A 181 -12.87 15.38 2.61
CA ASP A 181 -12.21 16.39 3.46
C ASP A 181 -11.90 15.90 4.88
N LEU A 182 -12.27 14.65 5.21
CA LEU A 182 -11.96 14.04 6.49
C LEU A 182 -10.44 13.87 6.68
N MET A 183 -10.00 14.11 7.91
CA MET A 183 -8.62 13.92 8.32
C MET A 183 -8.23 12.44 8.22
N GLU A 184 -7.15 12.17 7.49
CA GLU A 184 -6.54 10.84 7.47
C GLU A 184 -5.73 10.60 8.74
N CYS A 185 -5.72 9.37 9.23
CA CYS A 185 -4.80 8.92 10.28
C CYS A 185 -4.01 7.70 9.83
N ALA A 186 -2.78 7.66 10.29
CA ALA A 186 -1.91 6.53 10.08
C ALA A 186 -2.38 5.31 10.86
N GLN A 187 -1.80 4.18 10.46
CA GLN A 187 -1.50 3.16 11.43
C GLN A 187 -0.12 2.53 11.18
N SER A 188 0.60 2.36 12.27
CA SER A 188 1.71 1.41 12.49
C SER A 188 1.21 0.25 13.37
N THR A 189 1.76 -0.96 13.22
CA THR A 189 1.28 -2.26 13.77
C THR A 189 0.36 -2.22 15.02
N GLY A 190 -0.82 -2.87 14.94
CA GLY A 190 -1.78 -3.03 16.05
C GLY A 190 -2.96 -2.03 16.16
N GLY A 191 -3.17 -1.11 15.22
CA GLY A 191 -4.25 -0.10 15.26
C GLY A 191 -5.15 -0.10 14.02
N THR A 192 -5.92 0.98 13.85
CA THR A 192 -6.73 1.26 12.65
C THR A 192 -6.27 2.54 11.96
N ALA A 193 -5.97 2.48 10.67
CA ALA A 193 -5.72 3.60 9.78
C ALA A 193 -7.04 4.09 9.17
N LEU A 194 -7.16 5.40 8.99
CA LEU A 194 -8.22 6.00 8.19
C LEU A 194 -7.58 6.67 6.99
N LEU A 195 -7.55 5.95 5.88
CA LEU A 195 -6.84 6.35 4.67
C LEU A 195 -7.82 6.27 3.51
N GLY A 196 -7.99 7.36 2.79
CA GLY A 196 -8.97 7.46 1.72
C GLY A 196 -8.31 7.27 0.37
N SER A 197 -9.14 6.93 -0.61
CA SER A 197 -8.75 7.04 -2.01
C SER A 197 -8.77 8.51 -2.41
N ARG A 198 -7.70 8.96 -3.10
CA ARG A 198 -7.51 10.38 -3.45
C ARG A 198 -6.82 10.52 -4.80
N SER A 199 -7.32 11.47 -5.58
CA SER A 199 -6.82 11.75 -6.93
C SER A 199 -7.00 13.23 -7.28
N LYS A 200 -6.17 13.71 -8.22
CA LYS A 200 -6.26 15.05 -8.78
C LYS A 200 -6.85 15.07 -10.19
N HIS A 201 -7.30 13.92 -10.68
CA HIS A 201 -8.04 13.84 -11.93
C HIS A 201 -9.37 14.59 -11.86
N VAL A 202 -9.75 15.18 -12.99
CA VAL A 202 -11.13 15.67 -13.19
C VAL A 202 -12.05 14.44 -13.21
N GLY A 203 -13.11 14.46 -12.41
CA GLY A 203 -14.04 13.33 -12.28
C GLY A 203 -13.82 12.43 -11.05
N GLY A 204 -12.77 12.67 -10.27
CA GLY A 204 -12.54 11.98 -9.00
C GLY A 204 -11.45 10.93 -9.09
N VAL A 205 -11.65 9.80 -8.40
CA VAL A 205 -10.63 8.77 -8.23
C VAL A 205 -10.88 7.59 -9.16
N HIS A 206 -9.83 7.05 -9.76
CA HIS A 206 -9.89 5.79 -10.48
C HIS A 206 -9.71 4.60 -9.53
N THR A 207 -10.52 3.56 -9.76
CA THR A 207 -10.47 2.32 -8.99
C THR A 207 -10.39 1.14 -9.95
N LEU A 208 -9.43 0.27 -9.70
CA LEU A 208 -9.23 -0.99 -10.40
C LEU A 208 -10.07 -2.07 -9.73
N PHE A 209 -10.89 -2.77 -10.52
CA PHE A 209 -11.62 -3.97 -10.14
C PHE A 209 -10.75 -5.23 -10.37
N ALA A 210 -11.22 -6.40 -9.98
CA ALA A 210 -10.42 -7.62 -9.99
C ALA A 210 -10.43 -8.40 -11.32
N ASP A 211 -11.10 -7.88 -12.36
CA ASP A 211 -11.32 -8.54 -13.66
C ASP A 211 -10.31 -8.18 -14.76
#